data_AF-T1C825-F1
#
_entry.id   AF-T1C825-F1
#
_cell.length_a   1.000
_cell.length_b   1.000
_cell.length_c   1.000
_cell.angle_alpha   90.00
_cell.angle_beta   90.00
_cell.angle_gamma   90.00
#
_symmetry.space_group_name_H-M   'P 1'
#
loop_
_entity.id
_entity.type
_entity.pdbx_description
1 polymer ?
#
loop_
_entity_poly.entity_id
_entity_poly.type
_entity_poly.pdbx_seq_one_letter_code
_entity_poly.pdbx_strand_id
1 'polypeptide(L)'
;AGRRGVGVTVLTEKICGAAAEAGRSLAEVAELCRKVNGDGRSMGMALTSCTVPAAGKPTFELGEDEMEIGIGIHGEPGRERRKLAPADEIVEVLATAIVDDLPFKSGDRVLAFVNGLGGTPLVELYIAYRALDRFLKGRGISIERNLVGPYMTSLEMAGFSITLLRLDDELIRYWDAPVNTPSPAVGRLR
;
A
#
# COMPACT_ATOMS: atom_id res chain seq x y z
N ALA A 1 -1.36 -6.74 21.18
CA ALA A 1 -1.47 -7.03 19.74
C ALA A 1 -0.74 -5.94 18.95
N GLY A 2 -0.01 -6.29 17.90
CA GLY A 2 0.82 -5.37 17.10
C GLY A 2 0.14 -4.89 15.82
N ARG A 3 0.92 -4.29 14.91
CA ARG A 3 0.45 -3.83 13.58
C ARG A 3 0.27 -5.02 12.63
N ARG A 4 -0.69 -4.92 11.71
CA ARG A 4 -0.96 -5.92 10.66
C ARG A 4 0.04 -5.79 9.51
N GLY A 5 0.38 -6.91 8.86
CA GLY A 5 1.16 -6.93 7.62
C GLY A 5 0.25 -6.77 6.40
N VAL A 6 0.49 -5.74 5.58
CA VAL A 6 -0.31 -5.40 4.40
C VAL A 6 0.61 -4.96 3.24
N GLY A 7 0.35 -3.82 2.57
CA GLY A 7 1.04 -3.44 1.32
C GLY A 7 2.57 -3.39 1.36
N VAL A 8 3.21 -3.14 2.50
CA VAL A 8 4.69 -3.20 2.64
C VAL A 8 5.22 -4.60 2.25
N THR A 9 4.45 -5.66 2.48
CA THR A 9 4.85 -7.04 2.15
C THR A 9 5.21 -7.20 0.68
N VAL A 10 4.41 -6.65 -0.26
CA VAL A 10 4.69 -6.74 -1.71
C VAL A 10 6.01 -6.05 -2.05
N LEU A 11 6.29 -4.90 -1.42
CA LEU A 11 7.53 -4.14 -1.65
C LEU A 11 8.74 -4.89 -1.08
N THR A 12 8.60 -5.46 0.12
CA THR A 12 9.62 -6.30 0.76
C THR A 12 9.93 -7.52 -0.10
N GLU A 13 8.92 -8.23 -0.59
CA GLU A 13 9.10 -9.40 -1.46
C GLU A 13 9.87 -9.04 -2.74
N LYS A 14 9.51 -7.94 -3.39
CA LYS A 14 10.21 -7.47 -4.61
C LYS A 14 11.67 -7.09 -4.34
N ILE A 15 11.92 -6.29 -3.31
CA ILE A 15 13.25 -5.75 -2.99
C ILE A 15 14.18 -6.86 -2.48
N CYS A 16 13.71 -7.66 -1.53
CA CYS A 16 14.48 -8.77 -0.98
C CYS A 16 14.69 -9.89 -1.99
N GLY A 17 13.69 -10.16 -2.86
CA GLY A 17 13.83 -11.11 -3.96
C GLY A 17 14.94 -10.69 -4.94
N ALA A 18 14.99 -9.40 -5.30
CA ALA A 18 16.06 -8.87 -6.13
C ALA A 18 17.45 -8.93 -5.45
N ALA A 19 17.52 -8.69 -4.15
CA ALA A 19 18.77 -8.84 -3.39
C ALA A 19 19.25 -10.29 -3.33
N ALA A 20 18.33 -11.24 -3.13
CA ALA A 20 18.63 -12.67 -3.14
C ALA A 20 19.12 -13.12 -4.53
N GLU A 21 18.46 -12.69 -5.61
CA GLU A 21 18.88 -12.96 -6.99
C GLU A 21 20.28 -12.38 -7.29
N ALA A 22 20.61 -11.23 -6.70
CA ALA A 22 21.94 -10.62 -6.78
C ALA A 22 23.02 -11.35 -5.95
N GLY A 23 22.72 -12.50 -5.36
CA GLY A 23 23.66 -13.33 -4.62
C GLY A 23 23.95 -12.86 -3.19
N ARG A 24 23.11 -11.98 -2.62
CA ARG A 24 23.26 -11.57 -1.21
C ARG A 24 23.06 -12.76 -0.28
N SER A 25 23.82 -12.77 0.82
CA SER A 25 23.67 -13.80 1.85
C SER A 25 22.33 -13.70 2.55
N LEU A 26 21.89 -14.79 3.18
CA LEU A 26 20.66 -14.82 3.98
C LEU A 26 20.64 -13.71 5.06
N ALA A 27 21.79 -13.45 5.69
CA ALA A 27 21.90 -12.43 6.73
C ALA A 27 21.68 -11.02 6.16
N GLU A 28 22.25 -10.73 4.99
CA GLU A 28 22.07 -9.44 4.29
C GLU A 28 20.63 -9.25 3.81
N VAL A 29 20.02 -10.28 3.23
CA VAL A 29 18.60 -10.23 2.81
C VAL A 29 17.68 -10.03 4.01
N ALA A 30 17.95 -10.69 5.14
CA ALA A 30 17.18 -10.51 6.37
C ALA A 30 17.32 -9.09 6.94
N GLU A 31 18.50 -8.48 6.84
CA GLU A 31 18.70 -7.08 7.25
C GLU A 31 17.97 -6.11 6.33
N LEU A 32 18.04 -6.32 5.02
CA LEU A 32 17.29 -5.53 4.04
C LEU A 32 15.77 -5.64 4.29
N CYS A 33 15.27 -6.83 4.62
CA CYS A 33 13.88 -7.04 4.99
C CYS A 33 13.48 -6.21 6.23
N ARG A 34 14.32 -6.19 7.27
CA ARG A 34 14.10 -5.35 8.46
C ARG A 34 14.08 -3.87 8.12
N LYS A 35 14.98 -3.41 7.24
CA LYS A 35 15.02 -2.03 6.73
C LYS A 35 13.73 -1.65 6.02
N VAL A 36 13.30 -2.43 5.03
CA VAL A 36 12.03 -2.17 4.30
C VAL A 36 10.83 -2.16 5.24
N ASN A 37 10.75 -3.11 6.18
CA ASN A 37 9.69 -3.15 7.18
C ASN A 37 9.71 -1.94 8.14
N GLY A 38 10.90 -1.46 8.50
CA GLY A 38 11.09 -0.28 9.35
C GLY A 38 10.68 1.02 8.66
N ASP A 39 10.96 1.12 7.35
CA ASP A 39 10.79 2.33 6.52
C ASP A 39 9.48 2.39 5.74
N GLY A 40 8.65 1.34 5.84
CA GLY A 40 7.35 1.24 5.18
C GLY A 40 6.18 1.49 6.12
N ARG A 41 5.16 2.22 5.67
CA ARG A 41 3.88 2.38 6.37
C ARG A 41 2.71 2.28 5.40
N SER A 42 1.63 1.66 5.86
CA SER A 42 0.42 1.45 5.08
C SER A 42 -0.83 1.81 5.87
N MET A 43 -1.84 2.35 5.18
CA MET A 43 -3.17 2.61 5.72
C MET A 43 -4.19 2.40 4.59
N GLY A 44 -5.30 1.73 4.92
CA GLY A 44 -6.35 1.41 3.96
C GLY A 44 -7.73 1.89 4.37
N MET A 45 -8.66 1.83 3.44
CA MET A 45 -10.07 2.11 3.65
C MET A 45 -10.94 1.16 2.84
N ALA A 46 -12.16 0.93 3.31
CA ALA A 46 -13.18 0.15 2.64
C ALA A 46 -14.50 0.92 2.51
N LEU A 47 -15.16 0.71 1.38
CA LEU A 47 -16.53 1.14 1.06
C LEU A 47 -17.51 -0.02 1.20
N THR A 48 -17.04 -1.26 1.04
CA THR A 48 -17.82 -2.47 1.27
C THR A 48 -17.00 -3.49 2.04
N SER A 49 -17.66 -4.48 2.64
CA SER A 49 -16.99 -5.69 3.14
C SER A 49 -16.73 -6.67 2.00
N CYS A 50 -15.83 -7.63 2.22
CA CYS A 50 -15.78 -8.86 1.43
C CYS A 50 -16.70 -9.96 1.99
N THR A 51 -16.98 -10.96 1.16
CA THR A 51 -17.76 -12.15 1.47
C THR A 51 -16.88 -13.36 1.33
N VAL A 52 -16.57 -14.02 2.44
CA VAL A 52 -15.88 -15.32 2.39
C VAL A 52 -16.85 -16.36 1.79
N PRO A 53 -16.48 -17.08 0.71
CA PRO A 53 -17.42 -17.97 0.02
C PRO A 53 -18.07 -19.01 0.92
N ALA A 54 -17.34 -19.53 1.91
CA ALA A 54 -17.85 -20.50 2.87
C ALA A 54 -18.89 -19.91 3.85
N ALA A 55 -18.81 -18.60 4.14
CA ALA A 55 -19.73 -17.92 5.04
C ALA A 55 -21.01 -17.46 4.32
N GLY A 56 -20.92 -17.16 3.01
CA GLY A 56 -22.06 -16.74 2.18
C GLY A 56 -22.67 -15.39 2.53
N LYS A 57 -22.04 -14.63 3.44
CA LYS A 57 -22.46 -13.30 3.88
C LYS A 57 -21.25 -12.38 4.13
N PRO A 58 -21.43 -11.06 4.08
CA PRO A 58 -20.36 -10.09 4.37
C PRO A 58 -19.74 -10.31 5.76
N THR A 59 -18.43 -10.08 5.87
CA THR A 59 -17.70 -10.14 7.15
C THR A 59 -18.07 -9.01 8.12
N PHE A 60 -18.49 -7.86 7.58
CA PHE A 60 -19.07 -6.74 8.33
C PHE A 60 -20.05 -5.96 7.44
N GLU A 61 -20.86 -5.10 8.06
CA GLU A 61 -21.80 -4.23 7.36
C GLU A 61 -21.38 -2.76 7.49
N LEU A 62 -21.55 -2.03 6.39
CA LEU A 62 -21.44 -0.57 6.28
C LEU A 62 -22.72 -0.03 5.63
N GLY A 63 -23.18 1.13 6.10
CA GLY A 63 -24.24 1.86 5.42
C GLY A 63 -23.80 2.34 4.03
N GLU A 64 -24.76 2.68 3.16
CA GLU A 64 -24.49 3.14 1.78
C GLU A 64 -23.63 4.41 1.72
N ASP A 65 -23.65 5.21 2.79
CA ASP A 65 -22.87 6.44 2.92
C ASP A 65 -21.77 6.34 3.98
N GLU A 66 -21.36 5.13 4.34
CA GLU A 66 -20.29 4.87 5.31
C GLU A 66 -19.03 4.33 4.64
N MET A 67 -17.89 4.63 5.27
CA MET A 67 -16.60 4.04 4.95
C MET A 67 -15.88 3.64 6.23
N GLU A 68 -15.05 2.60 6.15
CA GLU A 68 -14.24 2.11 7.27
C GLU A 68 -12.77 2.44 7.04
N ILE A 69 -12.18 3.21 7.94
CA ILE A 69 -10.78 3.65 7.87
C ILE A 69 -9.90 2.70 8.68
N GLY A 70 -8.77 2.30 8.10
CA GLY A 70 -7.81 1.39 8.70
C GLY A 70 -8.26 -0.07 8.66
N ILE A 71 -9.02 -0.47 7.65
CA ILE A 71 -9.45 -1.86 7.46
C ILE A 71 -8.25 -2.79 7.22
N GLY A 72 -8.36 -4.04 7.67
CA GLY A 72 -7.41 -5.11 7.34
C GLY A 72 -7.74 -5.80 6.00
N ILE A 73 -6.97 -6.84 5.66
CA ILE A 73 -7.16 -7.61 4.42
C ILE A 73 -8.06 -8.84 4.60
N HIS A 74 -8.49 -9.16 5.82
CA HIS A 74 -9.41 -10.26 6.11
C HIS A 74 -10.77 -9.75 6.62
N GLY A 75 -11.08 -8.47 6.40
CA GLY A 75 -12.28 -7.84 6.93
C GLY A 75 -12.23 -7.57 8.44
N GLU A 76 -11.04 -7.58 9.05
CA GLU A 76 -10.90 -7.19 10.44
C GLU A 76 -11.31 -5.72 10.62
N PRO A 77 -12.06 -5.37 11.69
CA PRO A 77 -12.51 -4.00 11.92
C PRO A 77 -11.40 -2.96 11.77
N GLY A 78 -11.81 -1.83 11.22
CA GLY A 78 -10.97 -0.66 11.08
C GLY A 78 -10.72 0.05 12.41
N ARG A 79 -10.07 1.20 12.32
CA ARG A 79 -9.89 2.12 13.45
C ARG A 79 -11.17 2.92 13.72
N GLU A 80 -11.90 3.27 12.67
CA GLU A 80 -13.10 4.08 12.77
C GLU A 80 -13.99 3.93 11.54
N ARG A 81 -15.27 4.22 11.72
CA ARG A 81 -16.23 4.42 10.63
C ARG A 81 -16.53 5.90 10.49
N ARG A 82 -16.68 6.36 9.26
CA ARG A 82 -17.00 7.75 8.93
C ARG A 82 -17.96 7.80 7.75
N LYS A 83 -18.59 8.95 7.55
CA LYS A 83 -19.36 9.21 6.33
C LYS A 83 -18.43 9.22 5.12
N LEU A 84 -18.95 8.73 3.99
CA LEU A 84 -18.27 8.78 2.71
C LEU A 84 -17.88 10.23 2.40
N ALA A 85 -16.63 10.41 1.99
CA ALA A 85 -16.05 11.70 1.69
C ALA A 85 -15.46 11.71 0.26
N PRO A 86 -15.20 12.90 -0.32
CA PRO A 86 -14.45 13.00 -1.57
C PRO A 86 -13.09 12.28 -1.49
N ALA A 87 -12.64 11.71 -2.60
CA ALA A 87 -11.39 10.95 -2.67
C ALA A 87 -10.17 11.74 -2.17
N ASP A 88 -10.13 13.05 -2.41
CA ASP A 88 -9.07 13.93 -1.94
C ASP A 88 -8.98 13.96 -0.40
N GLU A 89 -10.13 14.03 0.29
CA GLU A 89 -10.21 14.04 1.75
C GLU A 89 -9.87 12.65 2.34
N ILE A 90 -10.34 11.58 1.68
CA ILE A 90 -10.00 10.20 2.08
C ILE A 90 -8.49 10.00 2.01
N VAL A 91 -7.86 10.40 0.90
CA VAL A 91 -6.42 10.27 0.72
C VAL A 91 -5.64 11.12 1.72
N GLU A 92 -6.11 12.33 2.05
CA GLU A 92 -5.49 13.16 3.08
C GLU A 92 -5.50 12.47 4.45
N VAL A 93 -6.62 11.86 4.85
CA VAL A 93 -6.72 11.10 6.11
C VAL A 93 -5.73 9.93 6.12
N LEU A 94 -5.70 9.13 5.06
CA LEU A 94 -4.82 7.96 4.96
C LEU A 94 -3.34 8.36 4.93
N ALA A 95 -2.99 9.34 4.09
CA ALA A 95 -1.61 9.78 3.90
C ALA A 95 -1.07 10.50 5.13
N THR A 96 -1.89 11.29 5.84
CA THR A 96 -1.50 11.90 7.12
C THR A 96 -1.17 10.83 8.16
N ALA A 97 -2.02 9.82 8.31
CA ALA A 97 -1.77 8.71 9.24
C ALA A 97 -0.47 7.95 8.94
N ILE A 98 -0.07 7.86 7.68
CA ILE A 98 1.17 7.23 7.24
C ILE A 98 2.36 8.16 7.51
N VAL A 99 2.27 9.43 7.11
CA VAL A 99 3.36 10.40 7.17
C VAL A 99 3.73 10.78 8.61
N ASP A 100 2.73 10.87 9.49
CA ASP A 100 2.94 11.26 10.87
C ASP A 100 3.44 10.09 11.76
N ASP A 101 3.17 8.84 11.36
CA ASP A 101 3.56 7.64 12.14
C ASP A 101 5.02 7.22 11.92
N LEU A 102 5.53 7.33 10.70
CA LEU A 102 6.95 7.28 10.40
C LEU A 102 7.32 8.67 9.90
N PRO A 103 7.96 9.54 10.70
CA PRO A 103 8.05 10.96 10.38
C PRO A 103 8.91 11.21 9.14
N PHE A 104 8.25 11.18 7.97
CA PHE A 104 8.82 11.60 6.70
C PHE A 104 9.08 13.10 6.77
N LYS A 105 10.14 13.54 6.09
CA LYS A 105 10.58 14.93 6.08
C LYS A 105 10.60 15.47 4.65
N SER A 106 10.49 16.79 4.54
CA SER A 106 10.75 17.46 3.26
C SER A 106 12.12 17.05 2.73
N GLY A 107 12.18 16.67 1.45
CA GLY A 107 13.36 16.09 0.79
C GLY A 107 13.38 14.55 0.76
N ASP A 108 12.52 13.86 1.49
CA ASP A 108 12.42 12.41 1.41
C ASP A 108 11.90 11.96 0.04
N ARG A 109 12.49 10.88 -0.49
CA ARG A 109 12.04 10.17 -1.67
C ARG A 109 11.25 8.95 -1.25
N VAL A 110 10.14 8.66 -1.92
CA VAL A 110 9.30 7.51 -1.58
C VAL A 110 8.90 6.68 -2.79
N LEU A 111 8.64 5.40 -2.53
CA LEU A 111 7.81 4.55 -3.37
C LEU A 111 6.37 4.67 -2.90
N ALA A 112 5.48 5.12 -3.79
CA ALA A 112 4.05 5.21 -3.51
C ALA A 112 3.29 4.03 -4.12
N PHE A 113 2.70 3.19 -3.28
CA PHE A 113 1.90 2.05 -3.71
C PHE A 113 0.42 2.27 -3.36
N VAL A 114 -0.39 2.51 -4.39
CA VAL A 114 -1.85 2.64 -4.30
C VAL A 114 -2.49 1.32 -4.71
N ASN A 115 -2.95 0.57 -3.71
CA ASN A 115 -3.39 -0.80 -3.84
C ASN A 115 -4.91 -0.91 -3.79
N GLY A 116 -5.54 -1.48 -4.81
CA GLY A 116 -6.96 -1.82 -4.77
C GLY A 116 -7.24 -3.07 -3.93
N LEU A 117 -8.31 -3.06 -3.16
CA LEU A 117 -8.71 -4.21 -2.33
C LEU A 117 -9.57 -5.24 -3.09
N GLY A 118 -9.81 -5.03 -4.38
CA GLY A 118 -10.47 -5.98 -5.28
C GLY A 118 -11.60 -5.33 -6.07
N GLY A 119 -12.57 -4.74 -5.38
CA GLY A 119 -13.78 -4.16 -5.97
C GLY A 119 -13.64 -2.73 -6.50
N THR A 120 -12.48 -2.08 -6.32
CA THR A 120 -12.26 -0.70 -6.78
C THR A 120 -11.74 -0.64 -8.21
N PRO A 121 -12.41 0.09 -9.13
CA PRO A 121 -11.95 0.29 -10.50
C PRO A 121 -10.56 0.93 -10.58
N LEU A 122 -9.76 0.51 -11.56
CA LEU A 122 -8.41 1.04 -11.75
C LEU A 122 -8.39 2.57 -11.95
N VAL A 123 -9.40 3.13 -12.61
CA VAL A 123 -9.53 4.59 -12.81
C VAL A 123 -9.66 5.33 -11.46
N GLU A 124 -10.36 4.75 -10.48
CA GLU A 124 -10.50 5.35 -9.15
C GLU A 124 -9.20 5.27 -8.36
N LEU A 125 -8.41 4.20 -8.53
CA LEU A 125 -7.06 4.11 -7.94
C LEU A 125 -6.14 5.23 -8.48
N TYR A 126 -6.26 5.59 -9.76
CA TYR A 126 -5.52 6.73 -10.31
C TYR A 126 -6.02 8.09 -9.81
N ILE A 127 -7.31 8.22 -9.48
CA ILE A 127 -7.82 9.42 -8.78
C ILE A 127 -7.19 9.53 -7.38
N ALA A 128 -7.12 8.42 -6.64
CA ALA A 128 -6.46 8.37 -5.34
C ALA A 128 -4.95 8.66 -5.45
N TYR A 129 -4.28 8.11 -6.47
CA TYR A 129 -2.86 8.40 -6.75
C TYR A 129 -2.62 9.88 -7.03
N ARG A 130 -3.47 10.53 -7.83
CA ARG A 130 -3.40 11.98 -8.08
C ARG A 130 -3.51 12.78 -6.78
N ALA A 131 -4.46 12.43 -5.92
CA ALA A 131 -4.63 13.09 -4.63
C ALA A 131 -3.39 12.89 -3.73
N LEU A 132 -2.80 11.69 -3.74
CA LEU A 132 -1.61 11.36 -2.98
C LEU A 132 -0.39 12.16 -3.45
N ASP A 133 -0.17 12.24 -4.76
CA ASP A 133 0.91 13.05 -5.35
C ASP A 133 0.80 14.52 -4.93
N ARG A 134 -0.41 15.10 -4.98
CA ARG A 134 -0.66 16.47 -4.53
C ARG A 134 -0.37 16.64 -3.04
N PHE A 135 -0.83 15.72 -2.20
CA PHE A 135 -0.59 15.74 -0.76
C PHE A 135 0.91 15.69 -0.43
N LEU A 136 1.65 14.75 -1.03
CA LEU A 136 3.09 14.57 -0.77
C LEU A 136 3.92 15.75 -1.27
N LYS A 137 3.59 16.31 -2.45
CA LYS A 137 4.22 17.56 -2.93
C LYS A 137 4.03 18.72 -1.96
N GLY A 138 2.84 18.86 -1.38
CA GLY A 138 2.56 19.86 -0.33
C GLY A 138 3.39 19.68 0.94
N ARG A 139 3.89 18.46 1.19
CA ARG A 139 4.80 18.12 2.31
C ARG A 139 6.29 18.13 1.91
N GLY A 140 6.62 18.44 0.66
CA GLY A 140 7.98 18.39 0.14
C GLY A 140 8.55 16.97 -0.01
N ILE A 141 7.68 15.96 -0.12
CA ILE A 141 8.06 14.55 -0.30
C ILE A 141 7.87 14.20 -1.78
N SER A 142 8.88 13.59 -2.41
CA SER A 142 8.84 13.25 -3.83
C SER A 142 8.56 11.76 -4.05
N ILE A 143 7.57 11.45 -4.89
CA ILE A 143 7.34 10.08 -5.36
C ILE A 143 8.36 9.77 -6.46
N GLU A 144 9.33 8.91 -6.14
CA GLU A 144 10.40 8.49 -7.06
C GLU A 144 9.98 7.24 -7.85
N ARG A 145 9.22 6.34 -7.22
CA ARG A 145 8.65 5.14 -7.83
C ARG A 145 7.21 4.98 -7.41
N ASN A 146 6.42 4.31 -8.24
CA ASN A 146 5.03 4.03 -7.91
C ASN A 146 4.59 2.64 -8.34
N LEU A 147 3.52 2.18 -7.69
CA LEU A 147 2.78 1.00 -8.06
C LEU A 147 1.29 1.30 -7.88
N VAL A 148 0.48 1.06 -8.91
CA VAL A 148 -0.97 1.31 -8.85
C VAL A 148 -1.70 0.09 -9.40
N GLY A 149 -2.55 -0.53 -8.57
CA GLY A 149 -3.34 -1.69 -8.99
C GLY A 149 -3.70 -2.65 -7.85
N PRO A 150 -4.39 -3.76 -8.14
CA PRO A 150 -4.83 -4.73 -7.14
C PRO A 150 -3.76 -5.80 -6.90
N TYR A 151 -2.71 -5.46 -6.15
CA TYR A 151 -1.60 -6.39 -5.87
C TYR A 151 -1.78 -7.18 -4.57
N MET A 152 -2.55 -6.64 -3.61
CA MET A 152 -2.91 -7.30 -2.36
C MET A 152 -4.38 -7.04 -2.05
N THR A 153 -5.26 -7.93 -2.52
CA THR A 153 -6.71 -7.75 -2.42
C THR A 153 -7.30 -8.37 -1.15
N SER A 154 -8.56 -8.06 -0.90
CA SER A 154 -9.46 -8.75 0.04
C SER A 154 -10.71 -9.17 -0.72
N LEU A 155 -10.58 -10.22 -1.54
CA LEU A 155 -11.63 -10.72 -2.42
C LEU A 155 -12.26 -9.59 -3.27
N GLU A 156 -13.56 -9.34 -3.13
CA GLU A 156 -14.33 -8.33 -3.85
C GLU A 156 -14.48 -7.00 -3.11
N MET A 157 -13.77 -6.80 -1.98
CA MET A 157 -13.84 -5.58 -1.17
C MET A 157 -13.61 -4.33 -2.01
N ALA A 158 -14.58 -3.43 -2.06
CA ALA A 158 -14.40 -2.10 -2.62
C ALA A 158 -13.68 -1.24 -1.60
N GLY A 159 -12.52 -0.70 -1.98
CA GLY A 159 -11.63 0.02 -1.12
C GLY A 159 -10.21 0.05 -1.67
N PHE A 160 -9.36 0.87 -1.06
CA PHE A 160 -7.96 0.94 -1.44
C PHE A 160 -7.07 1.18 -0.22
N SER A 161 -5.78 0.92 -0.39
CA SER A 161 -4.76 1.26 0.58
C SER A 161 -3.63 2.03 -0.05
N ILE A 162 -3.01 2.89 0.75
CA ILE A 162 -1.79 3.60 0.41
C ILE A 162 -0.68 2.98 1.23
N THR A 163 0.44 2.71 0.58
CA THR A 163 1.71 2.34 1.20
C THR A 163 2.78 3.30 0.74
N LEU A 164 3.52 3.87 1.70
CA LEU A 164 4.72 4.65 1.43
C LEU A 164 5.93 3.91 2.00
N LEU A 165 6.94 3.73 1.17
CA LEU A 165 8.26 3.25 1.57
C LEU A 165 9.27 4.36 1.31
N ARG A 166 9.98 4.82 2.36
CA ARG A 166 11.10 5.74 2.19
C ARG A 166 12.22 5.06 1.41
N LEU A 167 12.76 5.75 0.41
CA LEU A 167 13.74 5.22 -0.52
C LEU A 167 15.12 5.84 -0.31
N ASP A 168 16.13 4.98 -0.46
CA ASP A 168 17.49 5.36 -0.80
C ASP A 168 17.92 4.70 -2.12
N ASP A 169 19.16 4.95 -2.54
CA ASP A 169 19.65 4.46 -3.83
C ASP A 169 19.80 2.93 -3.88
N GLU A 170 19.96 2.28 -2.72
CA GLU A 170 20.00 0.82 -2.61
C GLU A 170 18.61 0.23 -2.87
N LEU A 171 17.58 0.76 -2.19
CA LEU A 171 16.20 0.31 -2.37
C LEU A 171 15.69 0.55 -3.80
N ILE A 172 16.05 1.69 -4.40
CA ILE A 172 15.73 1.98 -5.81
C ILE A 172 16.37 0.94 -6.74
N ARG A 173 17.64 0.60 -6.52
CA ARG A 173 18.34 -0.39 -7.35
C ARG A 173 17.64 -1.75 -7.33
N TYR A 174 17.23 -2.23 -6.15
CA TYR A 174 16.54 -3.52 -6.03
C TYR A 174 15.08 -3.46 -6.51
N TRP A 175 14.42 -2.32 -6.36
CA TRP A 175 13.10 -2.10 -6.94
C TRP A 175 13.13 -2.18 -8.47
N ASP A 176 14.09 -1.50 -9.09
CA ASP A 176 14.26 -1.43 -10.55
C ASP A 176 14.87 -2.70 -11.16
N ALA A 177 15.39 -3.61 -10.33
CA ALA A 177 15.91 -4.89 -10.80
C ALA A 177 14.81 -5.70 -11.52
N PRO A 178 15.16 -6.45 -12.57
CA PRO A 178 14.19 -7.26 -13.31
C PRO A 178 13.41 -8.26 -12.43
N VAL A 179 12.17 -8.56 -12.81
CA VAL A 179 11.34 -9.59 -12.16
C VAL A 179 10.50 -10.30 -13.21
N ASN A 180 10.34 -11.62 -13.06
CA ASN A 180 9.45 -12.43 -13.89
C ASN A 180 8.50 -13.21 -12.98
N THR A 181 7.36 -12.60 -12.67
CA THR A 181 6.29 -13.18 -11.85
C THR A 181 4.95 -12.97 -12.57
N PRO A 182 3.91 -13.79 -12.27
CA PRO A 182 2.59 -13.64 -12.88
C PRO A 182 1.94 -12.26 -12.68
N SER A 183 2.32 -11.55 -11.61
CA SER A 183 1.89 -10.17 -11.32
C SER A 183 3.12 -9.31 -11.02
N PRO A 184 3.78 -8.75 -12.06
CA PRO A 184 5.01 -7.98 -11.87
C PRO A 184 4.71 -6.59 -11.29
N ALA A 185 5.45 -6.23 -10.24
CA ALA A 185 5.37 -4.91 -9.61
C ALA A 185 6.10 -3.81 -10.42
N VAL A 186 7.11 -4.16 -11.21
CA VAL A 186 7.88 -3.25 -12.09
C VAL A 186 8.48 -4.05 -13.23
N GLY A 187 8.59 -3.46 -14.43
CA GLY A 187 9.48 -3.93 -15.49
C GLY A 187 9.12 -5.30 -16.09
N ARG A 188 8.64 -5.31 -17.34
CA ARG A 188 8.71 -6.54 -18.15
C ARG A 188 10.17 -6.76 -18.53
N LEU A 189 10.71 -7.95 -18.23
CA LEU A 189 11.81 -8.48 -19.05
C LEU A 189 11.26 -8.75 -20.45
N ARG A 190 12.04 -8.31 -21.44
CA ARG A 190 11.81 -8.53 -22.87
C ARG A 190 11.76 -10.01 -23.21
#